data_AF-A0A7S3QIB6-F1
#
_entry.id   AF-A0A7S3QIB6-F1
#
_cell.length_a   1.000
_cell.length_b   1.000
_cell.length_c   1.000
_cell.angle_alpha   90.00
_cell.angle_beta   90.00
_cell.angle_gamma   90.00
#
_symmetry.space_group_name_H-M   'P 1'
#
loop_
_entity.id
_entity.type
_entity.pdbx_description
1 polymer ?
#
loop_
_entity_poly.entity_id
_entity_poly.type
_entity_poly.pdbx_seq_one_letter_code
_entity_poly.pdbx_strand_id
1 'polypeptide(L)'
;SGSTNDYFINFNRKIGMNSQNKEGSDLVNVYGQAEREPQVPGEASRLLYSMHDGQSTELPDFGNSGKMLSIKVNEIVLGDESTIGWAEVTICLGTCNFGSPSISPSPT
;
A
#
# COMPACT_ATOMS: atom_id res chain seq x y z
N SER A 1 8.12 -2.10 24.96
CA SER A 1 9.08 -2.49 23.91
C SER A 1 8.47 -2.09 22.58
N GLY A 2 9.16 -1.26 21.81
CA GLY A 2 8.79 -1.02 20.41
C GLY A 2 9.26 -2.21 19.58
N SER A 3 8.38 -2.76 18.76
CA SER A 3 8.75 -3.77 17.78
C SER A 3 9.58 -3.14 16.67
N THR A 4 10.53 -3.90 16.13
CA THR A 4 11.37 -3.57 14.97
C THR A 4 10.62 -3.69 13.64
N ASN A 5 9.39 -4.22 13.64
CA ASN A 5 8.60 -4.43 12.43
C ASN A 5 7.89 -3.17 11.97
N ASP A 6 8.62 -2.32 11.24
CA ASP A 6 8.07 -1.19 10.51
C ASP A 6 7.46 -1.63 9.17
N TYR A 7 6.41 -0.93 8.78
CA TYR A 7 5.76 -1.08 7.47
C TYR A 7 5.77 0.25 6.73
N PHE A 8 6.05 0.18 5.42
CA PHE A 8 6.11 1.34 4.54
C PHE A 8 5.04 1.20 3.47
N ILE A 9 4.27 2.26 3.23
CA ILE A 9 3.25 2.28 2.17
C ILE A 9 3.66 3.33 1.16
N ASN A 10 3.75 2.96 -0.11
CA ASN A 10 4.03 3.88 -1.21
C ASN A 10 2.92 3.82 -2.26
N PHE A 11 2.74 4.92 -3.00
CA PHE A 11 1.99 4.90 -4.25
C PHE A 11 2.98 5.07 -5.40
N ASN A 12 3.11 4.05 -6.24
CA ASN A 12 4.09 4.03 -7.32
C ASN A 12 3.45 4.45 -8.65
N ARG A 13 3.52 5.74 -8.97
CA ARG A 13 2.89 6.32 -10.17
C ARG A 13 3.75 6.16 -11.43
N LYS A 14 3.13 5.80 -12.55
CA LYS A 14 3.78 5.59 -13.85
C LYS A 14 3.83 6.85 -14.72
N ILE A 15 4.37 7.95 -14.20
CA ILE A 15 4.60 9.17 -15.00
C ILE A 15 6.06 9.62 -14.95
N GLY A 16 6.49 10.38 -15.95
CA GLY A 16 7.86 10.91 -16.04
C GLY A 16 8.91 9.79 -16.18
N MET A 17 9.97 9.82 -15.36
CA MET A 17 11.07 8.84 -15.37
C MET A 17 10.61 7.39 -15.10
N ASN A 18 9.44 7.19 -14.48
CA ASN A 18 8.88 5.88 -14.20
C ASN A 18 7.88 5.38 -15.26
N SER A 19 7.72 6.11 -16.37
CA SER A 19 6.76 5.78 -17.45
C SER A 19 6.96 4.40 -18.09
N GLN A 20 8.16 3.82 -17.99
CA GLN A 20 8.46 2.49 -18.52
C GLN A 20 8.36 1.36 -17.49
N ASN A 21 8.04 1.67 -16.23
CA ASN A 21 7.91 0.64 -15.22
C ASN A 21 6.71 -0.28 -15.55
N LYS A 22 6.92 -1.59 -15.46
CA LYS A 22 5.92 -2.62 -15.78
C LYS A 22 5.44 -3.36 -14.55
N GLU A 23 6.22 -3.39 -13.47
CA GLU A 23 5.88 -4.05 -12.22
C GLU A 23 5.48 -3.02 -11.16
N GLY A 24 4.45 -3.33 -10.36
CA GLY A 24 4.03 -2.48 -9.25
C GLY A 24 3.56 -1.07 -9.63
N SER A 25 3.23 -0.84 -10.90
CA SER A 25 2.96 0.49 -11.47
C SER A 25 1.50 0.85 -11.31
N ASP A 26 1.23 2.09 -10.90
CA ASP A 26 -0.11 2.63 -10.62
C ASP A 26 -0.82 1.89 -9.48
N LEU A 27 -0.03 1.43 -8.50
CA LEU A 27 -0.46 0.64 -7.35
C LEU A 27 0.02 1.24 -6.04
N VAL A 28 -0.74 0.96 -4.99
CA VAL A 28 -0.30 1.18 -3.60
C VAL A 28 0.46 -0.06 -3.15
N ASN A 29 1.74 0.08 -2.83
CA ASN A 29 2.56 -1.02 -2.36
C ASN A 29 2.77 -0.94 -0.86
N VAL A 30 2.68 -2.09 -0.19
CA VAL A 30 2.97 -2.25 1.24
C VAL A 30 4.25 -3.05 1.37
N TYR A 31 5.23 -2.50 2.06
CA TYR A 31 6.50 -3.15 2.39
C TYR A 31 6.56 -3.39 3.90
N GLY A 32 7.27 -4.43 4.31
CA GLY A 32 7.60 -4.68 5.70
C GLY A 32 9.09 -4.98 5.87
N GLN A 33 9.60 -4.80 7.08
CA GLN A 33 10.92 -5.33 7.41
C GLN A 33 10.95 -6.86 7.24
N ALA A 34 12.05 -7.37 6.69
CA ALA A 34 12.26 -8.79 6.50
C ALA A 34 12.66 -9.45 7.83
N GLU A 35 11.68 -9.74 8.69
CA GLU A 35 11.93 -10.60 9.85
C GLU A 35 11.60 -12.06 9.52
N ARG A 36 12.69 -12.85 9.45
CA ARG A 36 12.85 -14.32 9.41
C ARG A 36 12.91 -14.98 8.02
N GLU A 37 13.97 -15.76 7.85
CA GLU A 37 14.43 -16.56 6.68
C GLU A 37 15.23 -15.77 5.63
N PRO A 38 16.37 -16.35 5.16
CA PRO A 38 17.69 -15.77 5.31
C PRO A 38 17.75 -14.37 4.69
N GLN A 39 18.13 -13.39 5.51
CA GLN A 39 18.40 -12.03 5.06
C GLN A 39 19.39 -12.10 3.90
N VAL A 40 18.95 -11.67 2.71
CA VAL A 40 19.87 -11.32 1.64
C VAL A 40 20.60 -10.06 2.16
N PRO A 41 21.93 -10.10 2.32
CA PRO A 41 22.66 -8.95 2.81
C PRO A 41 22.40 -7.75 1.87
N GLY A 42 21.75 -6.70 2.40
CA GLY A 42 21.43 -5.48 1.65
C GLY A 42 19.95 -5.16 1.48
N GLU A 43 19.02 -6.07 1.79
CA GLU A 43 17.57 -5.81 1.66
C GLU A 43 16.94 -5.40 3.00
N ALA A 44 16.77 -4.08 3.20
CA ALA A 44 16.19 -3.51 4.42
C ALA A 44 14.64 -3.64 4.48
N SER A 45 13.97 -3.89 3.36
CA SER A 45 12.51 -3.99 3.27
C SER A 45 12.09 -4.87 2.10
N ARG A 46 11.04 -5.68 2.29
CA ARG A 46 10.46 -6.53 1.24
C ARG A 46 9.07 -6.06 0.85
N LEU A 47 8.72 -6.18 -0.43
CA LEU A 47 7.35 -5.97 -0.91
C LEU A 47 6.44 -7.08 -0.37
N LEU A 48 5.35 -6.71 0.29
CA LEU A 48 4.35 -7.63 0.82
C LEU A 48 3.10 -7.68 -0.07
N TYR A 49 2.59 -6.51 -0.46
CA TYR A 49 1.38 -6.37 -1.26
C TYR A 49 1.51 -5.25 -2.27
N SER A 50 0.92 -5.44 -3.45
CA SER A 50 0.63 -4.39 -4.43
C SER A 50 -0.88 -4.35 -4.62
N MET A 51 -1.49 -3.22 -4.31
CA MET A 51 -2.94 -3.07 -4.18
C MET A 51 -3.48 -2.08 -5.21
N HIS A 52 -4.50 -2.52 -5.94
CA HIS A 52 -5.36 -1.71 -6.80
C HIS A 52 -6.40 -0.97 -5.98
N ASP A 53 -7.10 -0.06 -6.65
CA ASP A 53 -8.30 0.58 -6.14
C ASP A 53 -9.33 -0.45 -5.60
N GLY A 54 -9.93 -0.12 -4.46
CA GLY A 54 -10.89 -0.94 -3.74
C GLY A 54 -10.32 -2.13 -2.98
N GLN A 55 -9.03 -2.46 -3.16
CA GLN A 55 -8.42 -3.60 -2.46
C GLN A 55 -8.04 -3.26 -1.02
N SER A 56 -8.08 -4.28 -0.17
CA SER A 56 -7.65 -4.20 1.21
C SER A 56 -6.80 -5.39 1.61
N THR A 57 -5.91 -5.18 2.57
CA THR A 57 -5.10 -6.24 3.18
C THR A 57 -5.08 -6.07 4.70
N GLU A 58 -4.76 -7.16 5.40
CA GLU A 58 -4.60 -7.16 6.84
C GLU A 58 -3.28 -7.80 7.23
N LEU A 59 -2.55 -7.13 8.13
CA LEU A 59 -1.27 -7.56 8.67
C LEU A 59 -1.45 -7.91 10.14
N PRO A 60 -1.25 -9.18 10.55
CA PRO A 60 -1.43 -9.58 11.94
C PRO A 60 -0.29 -9.06 12.83
N ASP A 61 -0.61 -8.93 14.12
CA ASP A 61 0.35 -8.64 15.20
C ASP A 61 1.24 -7.40 14.94
N PHE A 62 0.63 -6.31 14.49
CA PHE A 62 1.34 -5.07 14.19
C PHE A 62 2.09 -4.58 15.43
N GLY A 63 3.40 -4.43 15.30
CA GLY A 63 4.23 -3.96 16.40
C GLY A 63 4.32 -4.91 17.59
N ASN A 64 4.07 -6.22 17.43
CA ASN A 64 3.94 -7.21 18.52
C ASN A 64 2.84 -6.84 19.53
N SER A 65 1.79 -6.15 19.07
CA SER A 65 0.72 -5.63 19.93
C SER A 65 -0.47 -6.59 20.09
N GLY A 66 -0.49 -7.70 19.35
CA GLY A 66 -1.64 -8.59 19.18
C GLY A 66 -2.78 -7.99 18.34
N LYS A 67 -2.60 -6.78 17.78
CA LYS A 67 -3.61 -6.10 16.96
C LYS A 67 -3.31 -6.28 15.47
N MET A 68 -4.37 -6.33 14.68
CA MET A 68 -4.30 -6.33 13.22
C MET A 68 -4.06 -4.90 12.72
N LEU A 69 -3.23 -4.73 11.69
CA LEU A 69 -3.20 -3.51 10.89
C LEU A 69 -3.98 -3.76 9.60
N SER A 70 -5.10 -3.08 9.42
CA SER A 70 -5.91 -3.20 8.21
C SER A 70 -5.67 -1.99 7.32
N ILE A 71 -5.40 -2.23 6.03
CA ILE A 71 -5.11 -1.20 5.03
C ILE A 71 -6.10 -1.35 3.87
N LYS A 72 -6.68 -0.26 3.39
CA LYS A 72 -7.53 -0.22 2.20
C LYS A 72 -7.12 0.91 1.27
N VAL A 73 -7.05 0.61 -0.02
CA VAL A 73 -7.00 1.62 -1.08
C VAL A 73 -8.43 1.99 -1.43
N ASN A 74 -8.80 3.24 -1.21
CA ASN A 74 -10.15 3.72 -1.49
C ASN A 74 -10.32 4.23 -2.92
N GLU A 75 -9.27 4.87 -3.44
CA GLU A 75 -9.24 5.43 -4.79
C GLU A 75 -7.79 5.55 -5.27
N ILE A 76 -7.56 5.29 -6.55
CA ILE A 76 -6.30 5.65 -7.23
C ILE A 76 -6.63 6.54 -8.42
N VAL A 77 -6.13 7.78 -8.39
CA VAL A 77 -6.23 8.73 -9.50
C VAL A 77 -4.89 8.77 -10.24
N LEU A 78 -4.87 8.22 -11.44
CA LEU A 78 -3.74 8.25 -12.37
C LEU A 78 -3.77 9.59 -13.10
N GLY A 79 -3.33 10.65 -12.43
CA GLY A 79 -3.20 11.96 -13.06
C GLY A 79 -2.33 11.94 -14.32
N ASP A 80 -2.38 13.01 -15.10
CA ASP A 80 -1.72 13.15 -16.40
C ASP A 80 -0.61 14.24 -16.38
N GLU A 81 -0.24 14.77 -17.55
CA GLU A 81 0.73 15.88 -17.64
C GLU A 81 0.23 17.18 -16.98
N SER A 82 -1.07 17.30 -16.73
CA SER A 82 -1.73 18.47 -16.14
C SER A 82 -2.17 18.25 -14.69
N THR A 83 -2.31 16.99 -14.25
CA THR A 83 -2.84 16.62 -12.94
C THR A 83 -1.89 15.69 -12.20
N ILE A 84 -1.55 16.03 -10.95
CA ILE A 84 -0.74 15.16 -10.10
C ILE A 84 -1.61 13.98 -9.67
N GLY A 85 -1.30 12.77 -10.15
CA GLY A 85 -1.95 11.54 -9.67
C GLY A 85 -1.68 11.27 -8.19
N TRP A 86 -2.66 10.70 -7.50
CA TRP A 86 -2.65 10.43 -6.07
C TRP A 86 -3.43 9.16 -5.74
N ALA A 87 -3.29 8.65 -4.51
CA ALA A 87 -4.07 7.53 -4.01
C ALA A 87 -4.61 7.87 -2.61
N GLU A 88 -5.87 7.52 -2.35
CA GLU A 88 -6.48 7.63 -1.03
C GLU A 88 -6.40 6.29 -0.32
N VAL A 89 -5.80 6.28 0.87
CA VAL A 89 -5.55 5.06 1.65
C VAL A 89 -6.08 5.24 3.06
N THR A 90 -6.90 4.29 3.52
CA THR A 90 -7.32 4.18 4.91
C THR A 90 -6.50 3.12 5.63
N ILE A 91 -6.03 3.48 6.83
CA ILE A 91 -5.25 2.60 7.70
C ILE A 91 -5.88 2.56 9.07
N CYS A 92 -6.05 1.37 9.63
CA CYS A 92 -6.63 1.16 10.95
C CYS A 92 -5.83 0.17 11.77
N LEU A 93 -5.86 0.36 13.09
CA LEU A 93 -5.38 -0.63 14.05
C LEU A 93 -6.59 -1.37 14.67
N GLY A 94 -6.72 -2.65 14.36
CA GLY A 94 -7.90 -3.49 14.57
C GLY A 94 -8.66 -3.75 13.27
N THR A 95 -9.66 -4.62 13.30
CA THR A 95 -10.49 -4.94 12.13
C THR A 95 -11.31 -3.71 11.74
N CYS A 96 -11.05 -3.15 10.56
CA CYS A 96 -11.77 -1.98 10.08
C CYS A 96 -12.99 -2.38 9.24
N ASN A 97 -14.12 -1.72 9.49
CA ASN A 97 -15.31 -1.89 8.67
C ASN A 97 -15.22 -0.89 7.51
N PHE A 98 -14.63 -1.33 6.40
CA PHE A 98 -14.23 -0.46 5.30
C PHE A 98 -15.37 0.12 4.45
N GLY A 99 -16.62 -0.23 4.76
CA GLY A 99 -17.78 0.12 3.93
C GLY A 99 -17.73 -0.53 2.54
N SER A 100 -18.87 -0.55 1.84
CA SER A 100 -18.93 -0.97 0.44
C SER A 100 -18.13 0.00 -0.45
N PRO A 101 -17.52 -0.49 -1.55
CA PRO A 101 -16.77 0.38 -2.47
C PRO A 101 -17.68 1.51 -2.98
N SER A 102 -17.19 2.75 -2.90
CA SER A 102 -17.85 3.91 -3.50
C SER A 102 -17.57 3.87 -5.00
N ILE A 103 -18.60 3.70 -5.81
CA ILE A 103 -18.46 3.75 -7.28
C ILE A 103 -18.22 5.22 -7.65
N SER A 104 -17.00 5.56 -8.07
CA SER A 104 -16.70 6.92 -8.54
C SER A 104 -17.48 7.19 -9.84
N PRO A 105 -18.17 8.34 -9.98
CA PRO A 105 -18.94 8.64 -11.19
C PRO A 105 -18.00 8.77 -12.40
N SER A 106 -18.33 8.12 -13.52
CA SER A 106 -17.59 8.31 -14.77
C SER A 106 -17.66 9.77 -15.23
N PRO A 107 -16.53 10.37 -15.70
CA PRO A 107 -16.54 11.72 -16.25
C PRO A 107 -17.44 11.78 -17.50
N THR A 108 -18.21 12.87 -17.62
CA THR A 108 -19.13 13.16 -18.75
C THR A 108 -18.39 13.75 -19.94
#